data_AF-A0A919CS69-F1
#
_entry.id   AF-A0A919CS69-F1
#
_cell.length_a   1.000
_cell.length_b   1.000
_cell.length_c   1.000
_cell.angle_alpha   90.00
_cell.angle_beta   90.00
_cell.angle_gamma   90.00
#
_symmetry.space_group_name_H-M   'P 1'
#
loop_
_entity.id
_entity.type
_entity.pdbx_description
1 polymer ?
#
loop_
_entity_poly.entity_id
_entity_poly.type
_entity_poly.pdbx_seq_one_letter_code
_entity_poly.pdbx_strand_id
1 'polypeptide(L)'
;MTVDAASPSGRARAEIETIDLELDRAFDRILDAVERVATAAESMAPEVAEGILVAVTEILEAASVRDIAGQRLTAVRDAVDHLSETIHRPTEGGLERNRDKSAKIEEKQDHGSSSESGLLNGPQLPGAAKTQSEVDALFDKLD
;
A
#
# COMPACT_ATOMS: atom_id res chain seq x y z
N MET A 1 -1.65 23.22 12.09
CA MET A 1 -3.08 22.89 12.23
C MET A 1 -3.12 21.52 12.87
N THR A 2 -3.33 21.45 14.19
CA THR A 2 -3.27 20.20 14.94
C THR A 2 -4.54 19.41 14.65
N VAL A 3 -4.42 18.34 13.87
CA VAL A 3 -5.49 17.35 13.76
C VAL A 3 -5.76 16.85 15.17
N ASP A 4 -6.97 17.10 15.67
CA ASP A 4 -7.36 16.68 17.01
C ASP A 4 -7.31 15.15 17.07
N ALA A 5 -6.38 14.60 17.84
CA ALA A 5 -6.20 13.17 18.03
C ALA A 5 -7.46 12.51 18.62
N ALA A 6 -8.36 13.28 19.25
CA ALA A 6 -9.64 12.79 19.76
C ALA A 6 -10.76 12.71 18.69
N SER A 7 -10.53 13.24 17.48
CA SER A 7 -11.52 13.15 16.39
C SER A 7 -11.59 11.72 15.82
N PRO A 8 -12.74 11.30 15.25
CA PRO A 8 -12.87 9.99 14.60
C PRO A 8 -11.82 9.75 13.52
N SER A 9 -11.50 10.77 12.72
CA SER A 9 -10.47 10.68 11.68
C SER A 9 -9.05 10.66 12.24
N GLY A 10 -8.78 11.41 13.31
CA GLY A 10 -7.49 11.37 14.01
C GLY A 10 -7.22 9.99 14.60
N ARG A 11 -8.23 9.37 15.19
CA ARG A 11 -8.15 7.98 15.65
C ARG A 11 -7.95 7.00 14.49
N ALA A 12 -8.71 7.13 13.39
CA ALA A 12 -8.56 6.25 12.23
C ALA A 12 -7.13 6.28 11.65
N ARG A 13 -6.53 7.48 11.53
CA ARG A 13 -5.11 7.64 11.13
C ARG A 13 -4.17 6.87 12.07
N ALA A 14 -4.31 7.09 13.38
CA ALA A 14 -3.45 6.44 14.37
C ALA A 14 -3.56 4.91 14.32
N GLU A 15 -4.76 4.35 14.11
CA GLU A 15 -4.98 2.91 13.97
C GLU A 15 -4.32 2.37 12.68
N ILE A 16 -4.42 3.10 11.56
CA ILE A 16 -3.75 2.72 10.30
C ILE A 16 -2.24 2.72 10.45
N GLU A 17 -1.66 3.77 11.03
CA GLU A 17 -0.22 3.87 11.29
C GLU A 17 0.27 2.79 12.26
N THR A 18 -0.53 2.47 13.28
CA THR A 18 -0.20 1.41 14.24
C THR A 18 -0.18 0.04 13.56
N ILE A 19 -1.19 -0.27 12.74
CA ILE A 19 -1.24 -1.54 12.00
C ILE A 19 -0.08 -1.64 11.02
N ASP A 20 0.25 -0.58 10.30
CA ASP A 20 1.39 -0.55 9.37
C ASP A 20 2.69 -0.89 10.10
N LEU A 21 2.95 -0.24 11.23
CA LEU A 21 4.12 -0.50 12.07
C LEU A 21 4.14 -1.92 12.68
N GLU A 22 2.99 -2.43 13.10
CA GLU A 22 2.87 -3.78 13.67
C GLU A 22 3.11 -4.87 12.62
N LEU A 23 2.55 -4.69 11.41
CA LEU A 23 2.79 -5.55 10.27
C LEU A 23 4.26 -5.54 9.89
N ASP A 24 4.87 -4.35 9.80
CA ASP A 24 6.28 -4.19 9.49
C ASP A 24 7.18 -5.04 10.40
N ARG A 25 6.99 -4.89 11.71
CA ARG A 25 7.72 -5.67 12.72
C ARG A 25 7.39 -7.16 12.70
N ALA A 26 6.18 -7.54 12.30
CA ALA A 26 5.82 -8.95 12.19
C ALA A 26 6.53 -9.59 11.00
N PHE A 27 6.56 -8.92 9.85
CA PHE A 27 7.28 -9.39 8.66
C PHE A 27 8.79 -9.48 8.90
N ASP A 28 9.41 -8.48 9.53
CA ASP A 28 10.86 -8.54 9.86
C ASP A 28 11.18 -9.78 10.70
N ARG A 29 10.36 -10.08 11.71
CA ARG A 29 10.53 -11.29 12.54
C ARG A 29 10.31 -12.59 11.76
N ILE A 30 9.41 -12.60 10.79
CA ILE A 30 9.18 -13.76 9.91
C ILE A 30 10.39 -13.96 9.01
N LEU A 31 10.92 -12.91 8.38
CA LEU A 31 12.09 -12.97 7.53
C LEU A 31 13.32 -13.47 8.31
N ASP A 32 13.57 -12.91 9.49
CA ASP A 32 14.63 -13.39 10.41
C ASP A 32 14.49 -14.87 10.74
N ALA A 33 13.26 -15.35 10.97
CA ALA A 33 13.00 -16.75 11.29
C ALA A 33 13.23 -17.66 10.08
N VAL A 34 12.82 -17.22 8.89
CA VAL A 34 13.01 -17.93 7.62
C VAL A 34 14.49 -18.05 7.28
N GLU A 35 15.27 -16.99 7.46
CA GLU A 35 16.72 -17.02 7.28
C GLU A 35 17.39 -18.04 8.22
N ARG A 36 17.00 -18.09 9.49
CA ARG A 36 17.52 -19.09 10.44
C ARG A 36 17.15 -20.51 10.03
N VAL A 37 15.95 -20.72 9.49
CA VAL A 37 15.53 -22.03 8.95
C VAL A 37 16.39 -22.41 7.75
N ALA A 38 16.65 -21.47 6.83
CA ALA A 38 17.52 -21.69 5.68
C ALA A 38 18.94 -22.07 6.10
N THR A 39 19.53 -21.33 7.04
CA THR A 39 20.87 -21.65 7.58
C THR A 39 20.90 -23.01 8.27
N ALA A 40 19.85 -23.37 9.03
CA ALA A 40 19.79 -24.68 9.66
C ALA A 40 19.73 -25.83 8.63
N ALA A 41 19.07 -25.61 7.49
CA ALA A 41 18.97 -26.58 6.40
C ALA A 41 20.33 -26.94 5.80
N GLU A 42 21.30 -26.02 5.79
CA GLU A 42 22.66 -26.27 5.27
C GLU A 42 23.40 -27.41 5.99
N SER A 43 23.01 -27.69 7.24
CA SER A 43 23.60 -28.76 8.05
C SER A 43 22.87 -30.11 7.89
N MET A 44 21.84 -30.18 7.05
CA MET A 44 21.00 -31.36 6.87
C MET A 44 21.43 -32.19 5.65
N ALA A 45 20.86 -33.39 5.51
CA ALA A 45 21.05 -34.18 4.30
C ALA A 45 20.51 -33.43 3.07
N PRO A 46 21.17 -33.50 1.90
CA PRO A 46 20.84 -32.68 0.73
C PRO A 46 19.37 -32.75 0.31
N GLU A 47 18.77 -33.94 0.33
CA GLU A 47 17.38 -34.17 -0.08
C GLU A 47 16.38 -33.50 0.87
N VAL A 48 16.73 -33.38 2.15
CA VAL A 48 15.91 -32.68 3.16
C VAL A 48 16.13 -31.18 3.07
N ALA A 49 17.38 -30.76 2.88
CA ALA A 49 17.74 -29.36 2.73
C ALA A 49 17.05 -28.71 1.51
N GLU A 50 17.00 -29.42 0.37
CA GLU A 50 16.34 -28.96 -0.84
C GLU A 50 14.85 -28.66 -0.61
N GLY A 51 14.12 -29.60 0.02
CA GLY A 51 12.70 -29.40 0.33
C GLY A 51 12.44 -28.22 1.25
N ILE A 52 13.33 -27.96 2.21
CA ILE A 52 13.24 -26.80 3.11
C ILE A 52 13.52 -25.50 2.35
N LEU A 53 14.55 -25.48 1.50
CA LEU A 53 14.92 -24.28 0.75
C LEU A 53 13.83 -23.87 -0.26
N VAL A 54 13.15 -24.83 -0.89
CA VAL A 54 11.97 -24.54 -1.73
C VAL A 54 10.88 -23.85 -0.90
N ALA A 55 10.53 -24.39 0.27
CA ALA A 55 9.53 -23.77 1.14
C ALA A 55 9.96 -22.39 1.66
N VAL A 56 11.25 -22.19 1.95
CA VAL A 56 11.82 -20.88 2.28
C VAL A 56 11.61 -19.89 1.15
N THR A 57 11.90 -20.26 -0.10
CA THR A 57 11.68 -19.40 -1.26
C THR A 57 10.21 -19.02 -1.41
N GLU A 58 9.29 -19.98 -1.30
CA GLU A 58 7.84 -19.70 -1.36
C GLU A 58 7.40 -18.69 -0.29
N ILE A 59 7.92 -18.80 0.94
CA ILE A 59 7.60 -17.86 2.02
C ILE A 59 8.15 -16.47 1.73
N LEU A 60 9.38 -16.36 1.22
CA LEU A 60 9.99 -15.07 0.86
C LEU A 60 9.23 -14.39 -0.27
N GLU A 61 8.80 -15.13 -1.28
CA GLU A 61 7.95 -14.62 -2.36
C GLU A 61 6.59 -14.15 -1.82
N ALA A 62 5.96 -14.93 -0.94
CA ALA A 62 4.70 -14.54 -0.32
C ALA A 62 4.85 -13.28 0.56
N ALA A 63 5.98 -13.10 1.24
CA ALA A 63 6.26 -11.93 2.06
C ALA A 63 6.35 -10.61 1.26
N SER A 64 6.54 -10.68 -0.07
CA SER A 64 6.50 -9.50 -0.95
C SER A 64 5.16 -8.74 -0.89
N VAL A 65 4.08 -9.37 -0.42
CA VAL A 65 2.78 -8.72 -0.22
C VAL A 65 2.83 -7.55 0.78
N ARG A 66 3.84 -7.50 1.67
CA ARG A 66 4.02 -6.42 2.65
C ARG A 66 4.20 -5.06 1.98
N ASP A 67 4.99 -4.98 0.90
CA ASP A 67 5.22 -3.71 0.19
C ASP A 67 3.91 -3.18 -0.41
N ILE A 68 3.16 -4.06 -1.07
CA ILE A 68 1.83 -3.74 -1.60
C ILE A 68 0.86 -3.34 -0.48
N ALA A 69 0.90 -4.03 0.67
CA ALA A 69 0.04 -3.74 1.81
C ALA A 69 0.36 -2.36 2.42
N GLY A 70 1.63 -2.02 2.62
CA GLY A 70 2.05 -0.72 3.17
C GLY A 70 1.68 0.45 2.25
N GLN A 71 1.85 0.28 0.92
CA GLN A 71 1.41 1.28 -0.06
C GLN A 71 -0.12 1.46 -0.04
N ARG A 72 -0.88 0.37 0.13
CA ARG A 72 -2.35 0.46 0.28
C ARG A 72 -2.77 1.14 1.58
N LEU A 73 -2.11 0.86 2.70
CA LEU A 73 -2.37 1.52 3.99
C LEU A 73 -2.08 3.03 3.90
N THR A 74 -0.99 3.40 3.22
CA THR A 74 -0.65 4.81 2.90
C THR A 74 -1.76 5.48 2.10
N ALA A 75 -2.23 4.87 1.01
CA ALA A 75 -3.31 5.42 0.19
C ALA A 75 -4.62 5.58 0.99
N VAL A 76 -4.94 4.65 1.88
CA VAL A 76 -6.13 4.74 2.76
C VAL A 76 -5.98 5.88 3.77
N ARG A 77 -4.80 6.04 4.39
CA ARG A 77 -4.50 7.16 5.28
C ARG A 77 -4.71 8.48 4.55
N ASP A 78 -4.10 8.65 3.38
CA ASP A 78 -4.18 9.90 2.62
C ASP A 78 -5.63 10.21 2.20
N ALA A 79 -6.46 9.20 1.92
CA ALA A 79 -7.90 9.39 1.71
C ALA A 79 -8.64 9.89 2.97
N VAL A 80 -8.31 9.37 4.15
CA VAL A 80 -8.84 9.85 5.44
C VAL A 80 -8.43 11.30 5.69
N ASP A 81 -7.20 11.67 5.31
CA ASP A 81 -6.66 13.02 5.40
C ASP A 81 -7.50 14.00 4.59
N HIS A 82 -7.69 13.70 3.31
CA HIS A 82 -8.48 14.52 2.38
C HIS A 82 -9.95 14.66 2.82
N LEU A 83 -10.56 13.60 3.34
CA LEU A 83 -11.93 13.67 3.86
C LEU A 83 -11.99 14.60 5.07
N SER A 84 -11.00 14.53 5.96
CA SER A 84 -10.94 15.38 7.16
C SER A 84 -10.79 16.86 6.81
N GLU A 85 -9.96 17.20 5.83
CA GLU A 85 -9.77 18.57 5.36
C GLU A 85 -11.04 19.14 4.71
N THR A 86 -11.76 18.32 3.95
CA THR A 86 -13.01 18.72 3.28
C THR A 86 -14.10 19.10 4.29
N ILE A 87 -14.16 18.42 5.44
CA ILE A 87 -15.11 18.71 6.52
C ILE A 87 -14.76 20.01 7.25
N HIS A 88 -13.47 20.34 7.37
CA HIS A 88 -13.00 21.52 8.11
C HIS A 88 -12.93 22.80 7.27
N ARG A 89 -13.11 22.72 5.95
CA ARG A 89 -13.19 23.92 5.11
C ARG A 89 -14.51 24.64 5.40
N PRO A 90 -14.50 25.87 5.95
CA PRO A 90 -15.73 26.62 6.14
C PRO A 90 -16.39 26.75 4.77
N THR A 91 -17.66 26.39 4.67
CA THR A 91 -18.45 26.69 3.48
C THR A 91 -18.64 28.20 3.41
N GLU A 92 -17.62 28.92 2.93
CA GLU A 92 -17.77 30.29 2.43
C GLU A 92 -18.63 30.20 1.16
N GLY A 93 -19.95 30.12 1.36
CA GLY A 93 -20.95 30.08 0.31
C GLY A 93 -21.86 28.86 0.34
N GLY A 94 -22.84 28.90 1.26
CA GLY A 94 -24.20 28.41 1.01
C GLY A 94 -24.38 26.90 0.86
N LEU A 95 -25.17 26.35 1.77
CA LEU A 95 -25.69 24.98 1.86
C LEU A 95 -26.53 24.48 0.64
N GLU A 96 -26.42 25.05 -0.55
CA GLU A 96 -27.32 24.74 -1.68
C GLU A 96 -26.70 24.04 -2.90
N ARG A 97 -25.42 23.60 -2.87
CA ARG A 97 -24.79 23.00 -4.07
C ARG A 97 -24.13 21.63 -3.90
N ASN A 98 -24.44 20.87 -2.85
CA ASN A 98 -23.79 19.57 -2.59
C ASN A 98 -24.77 18.39 -2.46
N ARG A 99 -25.74 18.28 -3.38
CA ARG A 99 -26.43 16.99 -3.60
C ARG A 99 -26.04 16.28 -4.91
N ASP A 100 -25.47 16.99 -5.88
CA ASP A 100 -25.16 16.39 -7.20
C ASP A 100 -23.68 16.13 -7.48
N LYS A 101 -22.76 16.41 -6.54
CA LYS A 101 -21.31 16.20 -6.76
C LYS A 101 -20.71 14.98 -6.06
N SER A 102 -21.52 14.20 -5.36
CA SER A 102 -21.08 12.93 -4.76
C SER A 102 -20.89 11.78 -5.77
N ALA A 103 -21.10 12.03 -7.06
CA ALA A 103 -21.06 11.00 -8.10
C ALA A 103 -19.78 10.97 -8.95
N LYS A 104 -18.77 11.79 -8.66
CA LYS A 104 -17.49 11.69 -9.37
C LYS A 104 -16.35 12.15 -8.49
N ILE A 105 -15.81 11.22 -7.70
CA ILE A 105 -14.37 11.21 -7.48
C ILE A 105 -13.79 10.88 -8.86
N GLU A 106 -13.66 11.89 -9.73
CA GLU A 106 -12.69 11.76 -10.79
C GLU A 106 -11.35 11.70 -10.07
N GLU A 107 -10.75 10.52 -10.04
CA GLU A 107 -9.29 10.43 -9.97
C GLU A 107 -8.78 11.42 -11.02
N LYS A 108 -8.31 12.59 -10.57
CA LYS A 108 -7.40 13.37 -11.40
C LYS A 108 -6.19 12.47 -11.53
N GLN A 109 -6.18 11.67 -12.60
CA GLN A 109 -4.95 11.11 -13.13
C GLN A 109 -4.10 12.32 -13.49
N ASP A 110 -3.27 12.76 -12.55
CA ASP A 110 -2.14 13.61 -12.85
C ASP A 110 -1.24 12.75 -13.74
N HIS A 111 -1.44 12.89 -15.05
CA HIS A 111 -0.65 12.20 -16.05
C HIS A 111 0.78 12.72 -15.98
N GLY A 112 1.57 12.10 -15.09
CA GLY A 112 3.01 12.21 -15.07
C GLY A 112 3.55 13.59 -14.74
N SER A 113 3.19 14.17 -13.60
CA SER A 113 4.16 15.11 -13.01
C SER A 113 5.40 14.29 -12.63
N SER A 114 6.57 14.67 -13.15
CA SER A 114 7.87 14.13 -12.73
C SER A 114 8.24 14.53 -11.27
N SER A 115 7.23 14.90 -10.47
CA SER A 115 7.37 15.23 -9.06
C SER A 115 7.23 13.95 -8.24
N GLU A 116 7.84 13.91 -7.05
CA GLU A 116 7.68 12.79 -6.10
C GLU A 116 6.21 12.49 -5.81
N SER A 117 5.33 13.50 -5.87
CA SER A 117 3.89 13.33 -5.66
C SER A 117 3.23 12.44 -6.72
N GLY A 118 3.76 12.40 -7.95
CA GLY A 118 3.26 11.50 -9.00
C GLY A 118 3.72 10.05 -8.83
N LEU A 119 4.78 9.82 -8.04
CA LEU A 119 5.30 8.48 -7.71
C LEU A 119 4.57 7.85 -6.49
N LEU A 120 3.82 8.65 -5.73
CA LEU A 120 3.05 8.21 -4.56
C LEU A 120 1.69 7.57 -4.93
N ASN A 121 1.43 7.32 -6.21
CA ASN A 121 0.27 6.56 -6.64
C ASN A 121 0.51 5.08 -6.31
N GLY A 122 0.01 4.65 -5.15
CA GLY A 122 0.06 3.26 -4.73
C GLY A 122 -0.54 2.28 -5.75
N PRO A 123 -0.40 0.96 -5.50
CA PRO A 123 -0.73 -0.05 -6.48
C PRO A 123 -2.22 -0.02 -6.78
N GLN A 124 -2.55 -0.10 -8.07
CA GLN A 124 -3.94 -0.07 -8.52
C GLN A 124 -4.78 -1.17 -7.85
N LEU A 125 -6.08 -0.91 -7.67
CA LEU A 125 -7.00 -1.93 -7.16
C LEU A 125 -7.08 -3.11 -8.16
N PRO A 126 -7.25 -4.35 -7.66
CA PRO A 126 -7.50 -5.50 -8.53
C PRO A 126 -8.68 -5.22 -9.48
N GLY A 127 -8.47 -5.38 -10.79
CA GLY A 127 -9.46 -5.08 -11.84
C GLY A 127 -9.29 -3.71 -12.52
N ALA A 128 -8.61 -2.76 -11.88
CA ALA A 128 -8.11 -1.54 -12.53
C ALA A 128 -6.63 -1.67 -12.94
N ALA A 129 -5.91 -2.60 -12.29
CA ALA A 129 -4.50 -2.91 -12.57
C ALA A 129 -4.28 -3.36 -14.01
N LYS A 130 -3.32 -2.73 -14.69
CA LYS A 130 -2.81 -3.21 -15.99
C LYS A 130 -2.25 -4.62 -15.83
N THR A 131 -2.57 -5.47 -16.79
CA THR A 131 -1.98 -6.81 -16.90
C THR A 131 -0.51 -6.73 -17.34
N GLN A 132 0.29 -7.75 -17.04
CA GLN A 132 1.69 -7.80 -17.47
C GLN A 132 1.82 -7.64 -18.99
N SER A 133 0.95 -8.29 -19.78
CA SER A 133 0.95 -8.16 -21.24
C SER A 133 0.64 -6.74 -21.72
N GLU A 134 -0.21 -6.00 -21.02
CA GLU A 134 -0.45 -4.58 -21.31
C GLU A 134 0.72 -3.70 -20.92
N VAL A 135 1.45 -4.06 -19.86
CA VAL A 135 2.69 -3.38 -19.47
C VAL A 135 3.76 -3.62 -20.53
N ASP A 136 4.00 -4.86 -20.93
CA ASP A 136 4.98 -5.23 -21.96
C ASP A 136 4.70 -4.48 -23.28
N ALA A 137 3.43 -4.41 -23.70
CA ALA A 137 3.01 -3.68 -24.90
C ALA A 137 3.22 -2.15 -24.83
N LEU A 138 3.46 -1.56 -23.66
CA LEU A 138 3.86 -0.15 -23.53
C LEU A 138 5.36 0.02 -23.79
N PHE A 139 6.17 -0.93 -23.34
CA PHE A 139 7.61 -0.90 -23.53
C PHE A 139 8.01 -1.30 -24.95
N ASP A 140 7.28 -2.21 -25.60
CA ASP A 140 7.44 -2.55 -27.01
C ASP A 140 7.20 -1.35 -27.97
N LYS A 141 6.54 -0.29 -27.49
CA LYS A 141 6.28 0.94 -28.25
C LYS A 141 7.34 2.04 -28.00
N LEU A 142 8.32 1.76 -27.14
CA LEU A 142 9.38 2.69 -26.78
C LEU A 142 10.68 2.45 -27.59
N ASP A 143 10.74 1.34 -28.35
CA ASP A 143 11.74 1.03 -29.39
C ASP A 143 11.35 1.63 -30.76
#